data_AF-A0A543FGI9-F1
#
_entry.id   AF-A0A543FGI9-F1
#
_cell.length_a   1.000
_cell.length_b   1.000
_cell.length_c   1.000
_cell.angle_alpha   90.00
_cell.angle_beta   90.00
_cell.angle_gamma   90.00
#
_symmetry.space_group_name_H-M   'P 1'
#
loop_
_entity.id
_entity.type
_entity.pdbx_description
1 polymer ?
#
loop_
_entity_poly.entity_id
_entity_poly.type
_entity_poly.pdbx_seq_one_letter_code
_entity_poly.pdbx_strand_id
1 'polypeptide(L)'
;MDANAPDERLSTEERAELDRLRAEVTALRAEVRGGARPRRHAWRWTAVAVLVVLVAVLAITTVLARYVRSQVLDTDRYVTTMAPLASDPVLQNEVANTITAEIFARVDIEGMTADALAALTEAVPAVGDRPRVDRAVEGLAPVITQQARDFVHETVLSYVRSDEFEDLWLQANRAAHTRLVAVLTGHVGPESVTVDENGTVSISLGTAIENVKARLLDRGFAFAEKIPAVDKQFVLFRSPELVRAQRAVDNLDKASAVLPWVTIAAALATIAAAPAGSRRRALAFVGLALAVGMLILALALIVARALYLERMPADVLSPDAATAIIGTALVPLRTALRGVAVLGLAIALGAYLAGDSASATAMRRRFGRGMDAVRHVRGSRPPNAVERWAFGARTALRWTIVGIAALLLVFWHYPTGLVVVWVVLGALLALLAVELLIRPAVARQHAEATARADASAPPG
;
A
#
# COMPACT_ATOMS: atom_id res chain seq x y z
N MET A 1 -87.39 -29.64 13.36
CA MET A 1 -87.13 -28.55 14.33
C MET A 1 -87.28 -29.19 15.68
N ASP A 2 -86.18 -29.37 16.41
CA ASP A 2 -86.14 -29.29 17.88
C ASP A 2 -84.70 -29.46 18.35
N ALA A 3 -84.27 -28.47 19.12
CA ALA A 3 -82.92 -28.20 19.55
C ALA A 3 -82.69 -28.80 20.94
N ASN A 4 -81.58 -29.53 21.14
CA ASN A 4 -80.95 -29.66 22.46
C ASN A 4 -79.54 -30.26 22.33
N ALA A 5 -78.54 -29.41 22.12
CA ALA A 5 -77.16 -29.73 22.46
C ALA A 5 -76.93 -29.19 23.89
N PRO A 6 -76.55 -30.01 24.87
CA PRO A 6 -76.28 -29.51 26.21
C PRO A 6 -75.00 -28.66 26.17
N ASP A 7 -75.13 -27.41 26.56
CA ASP A 7 -74.02 -26.51 26.92
C ASP A 7 -73.20 -27.20 28.03
N GLU A 8 -72.08 -27.84 27.69
CA GLU A 8 -71.09 -28.35 28.65
C GLU A 8 -70.44 -27.15 29.37
N ARG A 9 -71.14 -26.65 30.38
CA ARG A 9 -70.62 -25.64 31.30
C ARG A 9 -69.59 -26.34 32.18
N LEU A 10 -68.31 -26.10 31.89
CA LEU A 10 -67.17 -26.45 32.75
C LEU A 10 -67.53 -26.26 34.22
N SER A 11 -67.26 -27.27 35.03
CA SER A 11 -67.48 -27.25 36.48
C SER A 11 -66.64 -26.14 37.14
N THR A 12 -67.04 -25.69 38.33
CA THR A 12 -66.34 -24.62 39.06
C THR A 12 -64.87 -24.96 39.33
N GLU A 13 -64.58 -26.25 39.52
CA GLU A 13 -63.22 -26.77 39.75
C GLU A 13 -62.36 -26.69 38.49
N GLU A 14 -62.89 -27.11 37.33
CA GLU A 14 -62.19 -27.02 36.04
C GLU A 14 -61.91 -25.56 35.63
N ARG A 15 -62.81 -24.62 35.98
CA ARG A 15 -62.58 -23.19 35.74
C ARG A 15 -61.44 -22.65 36.62
N ALA A 16 -61.41 -23.03 37.89
CA ALA A 16 -60.33 -22.63 38.80
C ALA A 16 -58.97 -23.20 38.35
N GLU A 17 -58.95 -24.42 37.83
CA GLU A 17 -57.74 -25.05 37.29
C GLU A 17 -57.28 -24.39 35.99
N LEU A 18 -58.20 -24.06 35.08
CA LEU A 18 -57.89 -23.30 33.86
C LEU A 18 -57.30 -21.92 34.16
N ASP A 19 -57.83 -21.22 35.16
CA ASP A 19 -57.32 -19.90 35.54
C ASP A 19 -55.94 -19.99 36.20
N ARG A 20 -55.70 -21.03 37.00
CA ARG A 20 -54.37 -21.35 37.54
C ARG A 20 -53.36 -21.65 36.42
N LEU A 21 -53.72 -22.50 35.46
CA LEU A 21 -52.85 -22.85 34.34
C LEU A 21 -52.59 -21.65 33.43
N ARG A 22 -53.58 -20.76 33.23
CA ARG A 22 -53.39 -19.50 32.50
C ARG A 22 -52.45 -18.55 33.24
N ALA A 23 -52.56 -18.47 34.57
CA ALA A 23 -51.65 -17.68 35.41
C ALA A 23 -50.22 -18.22 35.36
N GLU A 24 -50.05 -19.55 35.41
CA GLU A 24 -48.76 -20.21 35.33
C GLU A 24 -48.11 -20.05 33.95
N VAL A 25 -48.89 -20.22 32.87
CA VAL A 25 -48.42 -20.00 31.50
C VAL A 25 -48.07 -18.53 31.26
N THR A 26 -48.80 -17.58 31.85
CA THR A 26 -48.46 -16.15 31.74
C THR A 26 -47.22 -15.80 32.54
N ALA A 27 -47.02 -16.38 33.73
CA ALA A 27 -45.80 -16.26 34.51
C ALA A 27 -44.58 -16.86 33.78
N LEU A 28 -44.68 -18.08 33.27
CA LEU A 28 -43.64 -18.74 32.46
C LEU A 28 -43.35 -17.94 31.17
N ARG A 29 -44.37 -17.42 30.49
CA ARG A 29 -44.18 -16.56 29.32
C ARG A 29 -43.52 -15.23 29.69
N ALA A 30 -43.82 -14.67 30.86
CA ALA A 30 -43.18 -13.46 31.37
C ALA A 30 -41.72 -13.72 31.77
N GLU A 31 -41.40 -14.88 32.35
CA GLU A 31 -40.04 -15.30 32.70
C GLU A 31 -39.18 -15.56 31.44
N VAL A 32 -39.76 -16.24 30.44
CA VAL A 32 -39.12 -16.46 29.12
C VAL A 32 -38.91 -15.13 28.38
N ARG A 33 -39.82 -14.15 28.52
CA ARG A 33 -39.66 -12.80 27.95
C ARG A 33 -38.70 -11.93 28.76
N GLY A 34 -38.66 -12.08 30.09
CA GLY A 34 -37.78 -11.37 31.01
C GLY A 34 -36.32 -11.84 30.96
N GLY A 35 -36.07 -13.08 30.53
CA GLY A 35 -34.74 -13.64 30.28
C GLY A 35 -34.00 -13.03 29.07
N ALA A 36 -34.66 -12.21 28.26
CA ALA A 36 -34.03 -11.48 27.18
C ALA A 36 -33.27 -10.23 27.70
N ARG A 37 -32.06 -10.41 28.21
CA ARG A 37 -31.04 -9.33 28.27
C ARG A 37 -30.08 -9.42 27.06
N PRO A 38 -30.39 -8.88 25.85
CA PRO A 38 -29.51 -9.02 24.69
C PRO A 38 -28.55 -7.83 24.45
N ARG A 39 -28.44 -6.84 25.34
CA ARG A 39 -27.69 -5.60 25.04
C ARG A 39 -26.16 -5.72 25.19
N ARG A 40 -25.66 -6.52 26.14
CA ARG A 40 -24.21 -6.64 26.39
C ARG A 40 -23.44 -7.42 25.31
N HIS A 41 -24.10 -8.36 24.63
CA HIS A 41 -23.47 -9.17 23.58
C HIS A 41 -23.33 -8.40 22.25
N ALA A 42 -24.30 -7.54 21.92
CA ALA A 42 -24.24 -6.73 20.69
C ALA A 42 -23.10 -5.69 20.74
N TRP A 43 -22.94 -4.98 21.87
CA TRP A 43 -21.87 -3.98 22.05
C TRP A 43 -20.46 -4.59 21.92
N ARG A 44 -20.26 -5.83 22.41
CA ARG A 44 -18.97 -6.51 22.30
C ARG A 44 -18.63 -6.87 20.85
N TRP A 45 -19.62 -7.28 20.04
CA TRP A 45 -19.40 -7.55 18.63
C TRP A 45 -19.17 -6.29 17.80
N THR A 46 -19.84 -5.18 18.13
CA THR A 46 -19.54 -3.88 17.50
C THR A 46 -18.14 -3.40 17.88
N ALA A 47 -17.73 -3.55 19.15
CA ALA A 47 -16.37 -3.21 19.57
C ALA A 47 -15.31 -4.05 18.84
N VAL A 48 -15.50 -5.37 18.71
CA VAL A 48 -14.61 -6.24 17.93
C VAL A 48 -14.56 -5.81 16.45
N ALA A 49 -15.70 -5.49 15.84
CA ALA A 49 -15.73 -5.04 14.44
C ALA A 49 -14.95 -3.73 14.25
N VAL A 50 -15.14 -2.75 15.14
CA VAL A 50 -14.38 -1.49 15.11
C VAL A 50 -12.89 -1.75 15.29
N LEU A 51 -12.50 -2.65 16.19
CA LEU A 51 -11.11 -2.98 16.44
C LEU A 51 -10.45 -3.70 15.27
N VAL A 52 -11.19 -4.57 14.57
CA VAL A 52 -10.72 -5.21 13.33
C VAL A 52 -10.46 -4.17 12.24
N VAL A 53 -11.38 -3.20 12.06
CA VAL A 53 -11.18 -2.09 11.11
C VAL A 53 -9.98 -1.24 11.52
N LEU A 54 -9.84 -0.94 12.81
CA LEU A 54 -8.70 -0.19 13.34
C LEU A 54 -7.37 -0.92 13.08
N VAL A 55 -7.32 -2.24 13.24
CA VAL A 55 -6.14 -3.05 12.91
C VAL A 55 -5.80 -2.95 11.42
N ALA A 56 -6.78 -3.01 10.52
CA ALA A 56 -6.53 -2.84 9.09
C ALA A 56 -5.93 -1.47 8.77
N VAL A 57 -6.52 -0.40 9.33
CA VAL A 57 -6.02 0.98 9.14
C VAL A 57 -4.61 1.13 9.70
N LEU A 58 -4.38 0.69 10.94
CA LEU A 58 -3.07 0.74 11.57
C LEU A 58 -2.02 -0.06 10.80
N ALA A 59 -2.38 -1.21 10.24
CA ALA A 59 -1.48 -2.01 9.41
C ALA A 59 -1.07 -1.27 8.13
N ILE A 60 -2.02 -0.64 7.43
CA ILE A 60 -1.75 0.21 6.27
C ILE A 60 -0.78 1.33 6.65
N THR A 61 -1.10 2.08 7.71
CA THR A 61 -0.27 3.20 8.18
C THR A 61 1.11 2.72 8.63
N THR A 62 1.20 1.58 9.30
CA THR A 62 2.48 0.99 9.77
C THR A 62 3.39 0.65 8.60
N VAL A 63 2.87 -0.06 7.59
CA VAL A 63 3.65 -0.46 6.41
C VAL A 63 4.13 0.79 5.67
N LEU A 64 3.25 1.76 5.46
CA LEU A 64 3.61 3.00 4.77
C LEU A 64 4.63 3.82 5.55
N ALA A 65 4.40 4.06 6.85
CA ALA A 65 5.32 4.82 7.70
C ALA A 65 6.71 4.17 7.78
N ARG A 66 6.77 2.85 7.97
CA ARG A 66 8.04 2.11 8.02
C ARG A 66 8.75 2.14 6.67
N TYR A 67 8.01 2.02 5.56
CA TYR A 67 8.59 2.13 4.23
C TYR A 67 9.16 3.53 3.98
N VAL A 68 8.38 4.59 4.22
CA VAL A 68 8.85 5.98 4.01
C VAL A 68 10.06 6.26 4.89
N ARG A 69 10.04 5.85 6.16
CA ARG A 69 11.23 5.95 7.02
C ARG A 69 12.43 5.24 6.42
N SER A 70 12.26 4.02 5.94
CA SER A 70 13.37 3.25 5.36
C SER A 70 13.91 3.86 4.07
N GLN A 71 13.13 4.69 3.37
CA GLN A 71 13.60 5.37 2.17
C GLN A 71 14.17 6.75 2.46
N VAL A 72 13.71 7.42 3.52
CA VAL A 72 14.12 8.79 3.88
C VAL A 72 15.27 8.81 4.86
N LEU A 73 15.32 7.89 5.82
CA LEU A 73 16.27 7.91 6.93
C LEU A 73 17.35 6.82 6.86
N ASP A 74 17.19 5.83 5.98
CA ASP A 74 18.13 4.72 5.83
C ASP A 74 18.78 4.80 4.44
N THR A 75 20.01 5.31 4.44
CA THR A 75 20.78 5.54 3.20
C THR A 75 21.06 4.26 2.44
N ASP A 76 21.39 3.16 3.12
CA ASP A 76 21.73 1.92 2.43
C ASP A 76 20.49 1.32 1.75
N ARG A 77 19.33 1.42 2.40
CA ARG A 77 18.07 0.97 1.83
C ARG A 77 17.60 1.84 0.66
N TYR A 78 17.80 3.15 0.74
CA TYR A 78 17.58 4.07 -0.37
C TYR A 78 18.48 3.73 -1.57
N VAL A 79 19.79 3.63 -1.35
CA VAL A 79 20.77 3.34 -2.42
C VAL A 79 20.50 1.97 -3.05
N THR A 80 20.19 0.95 -2.25
CA THR A 80 19.79 -0.38 -2.77
C THR A 80 18.53 -0.31 -3.63
N THR A 81 17.58 0.57 -3.27
CA THR A 81 16.36 0.76 -4.05
C THR A 81 16.68 1.47 -5.38
N MET A 82 17.59 2.44 -5.39
CA MET A 82 17.94 3.22 -6.58
C MET A 82 19.04 2.57 -7.45
N ALA A 83 19.73 1.55 -6.96
CA ALA A 83 20.82 0.88 -7.69
C ALA A 83 20.42 0.41 -9.10
N PRO A 84 19.27 -0.25 -9.32
CA PRO A 84 18.89 -0.72 -10.66
C PRO A 84 18.74 0.39 -11.70
N LEU A 85 18.52 1.64 -11.28
CA LEU A 85 18.38 2.79 -12.18
C LEU A 85 19.67 3.11 -12.94
N ALA A 86 20.84 2.78 -12.39
CA ALA A 86 22.12 2.95 -13.08
C ALA A 86 22.22 2.10 -14.35
N SER A 87 21.57 0.93 -14.33
CA SER A 87 21.53 -0.03 -15.43
C SER A 87 20.30 0.10 -16.35
N ASP A 88 19.42 1.08 -16.10
CA ASP A 88 18.19 1.26 -16.89
C ASP A 88 18.51 1.94 -18.24
N PRO A 89 18.25 1.29 -19.39
CA PRO A 89 18.59 1.85 -20.69
C PRO A 89 17.86 3.17 -21.00
N VAL A 90 16.65 3.36 -20.47
CA VAL A 90 15.90 4.62 -20.65
C VAL A 90 16.64 5.76 -19.96
N LEU A 91 17.05 5.54 -18.70
CA LEU A 91 17.73 6.56 -17.92
C LEU A 91 19.15 6.84 -18.44
N GLN A 92 19.87 5.80 -18.87
CA GLN A 92 21.19 5.93 -19.48
C GLN A 92 21.15 6.77 -20.76
N ASN A 93 20.16 6.55 -21.64
CA ASN A 93 20.00 7.33 -22.86
C ASN A 93 19.67 8.80 -22.53
N GLU A 94 18.81 9.06 -21.55
CA GLU A 94 18.46 10.43 -21.12
C GLU A 94 19.67 11.18 -20.53
N VAL A 95 20.47 10.51 -19.69
CA VAL A 95 21.71 11.08 -19.15
C VAL A 95 22.70 11.37 -20.29
N ALA A 96 22.88 10.43 -21.22
CA ALA A 96 23.77 10.63 -22.36
C ALA A 96 23.31 11.79 -23.27
N ASN A 97 22.00 11.89 -23.54
CA ASN A 97 21.39 12.99 -24.28
C ASN A 97 21.63 14.33 -23.58
N THR A 98 21.41 14.39 -22.26
CA THR A 98 21.57 15.61 -21.47
C THR A 98 23.03 16.07 -21.44
N ILE A 99 23.98 15.15 -21.18
CA ILE A 99 25.41 15.47 -21.17
C ILE A 99 25.86 15.94 -22.56
N THR A 100 25.42 15.26 -23.62
CA THR A 100 25.75 15.64 -25.01
C THR A 100 25.19 17.03 -25.33
N ALA A 101 23.94 17.31 -24.97
CA ALA A 101 23.32 18.60 -25.18
C ALA A 101 24.07 19.72 -24.43
N GLU A 102 24.45 19.50 -23.16
CA GLU A 102 25.20 20.49 -22.38
C GLU A 102 26.61 20.72 -22.95
N ILE A 103 27.30 19.68 -23.44
CA ILE A 103 28.60 19.83 -24.12
C ILE A 103 28.47 20.75 -25.34
N PHE A 104 27.46 20.50 -26.20
CA PHE A 104 27.23 21.32 -27.41
C PHE A 104 26.63 22.69 -27.10
N ALA A 105 25.95 22.87 -25.97
CA ALA A 105 25.47 24.19 -25.55
C ALA A 105 26.61 25.09 -25.04
N ARG A 106 27.66 24.48 -24.47
CA ARG A 106 28.84 25.19 -23.94
C ARG A 106 29.92 25.40 -24.99
N VAL A 107 30.04 24.48 -25.96
CA VAL A 107 30.99 24.56 -27.06
C VAL A 107 30.20 24.87 -28.32
N ASP A 108 30.32 26.10 -28.84
CA ASP A 108 29.68 26.53 -30.08
C ASP A 108 30.35 25.89 -31.30
N ILE A 109 30.16 24.58 -31.46
CA ILE A 109 30.77 23.80 -32.55
C ILE A 109 30.18 24.23 -33.90
N GLU A 110 28.93 24.70 -33.94
CA GLU A 110 28.34 25.25 -35.16
C GLU A 110 29.03 26.55 -35.58
N GLY A 111 29.25 27.49 -34.65
CA GLY A 111 30.03 28.69 -34.89
C GLY A 111 31.46 28.38 -35.30
N MET A 112 32.16 27.51 -34.56
CA MET A 112 33.55 27.14 -34.87
C MET A 112 33.68 26.42 -36.23
N THR A 113 32.71 25.60 -36.61
CA THR A 113 32.72 24.91 -37.91
C THR A 113 32.39 25.87 -39.04
N ALA A 114 31.41 26.77 -38.86
CA ALA A 114 31.10 27.82 -39.82
C ALA A 114 32.29 28.77 -40.02
N ASP A 115 32.94 29.18 -38.95
CA ASP A 115 34.10 30.07 -38.96
C ASP A 115 35.32 29.41 -39.63
N ALA A 116 35.62 28.15 -39.30
CA ALA A 116 36.73 27.42 -39.93
C ALA A 116 36.49 27.20 -41.43
N LEU A 117 35.24 26.97 -41.81
CA LEU A 117 34.85 26.71 -43.19
C LEU A 117 34.78 28.01 -44.02
N ALA A 118 34.41 29.13 -43.39
CA ALA A 118 34.57 30.47 -43.94
C ALA A 118 36.05 30.81 -44.17
N ALA A 119 36.92 30.51 -43.20
CA ALA A 119 38.36 30.74 -43.31
C ALA A 119 39.02 29.91 -44.44
N LEU A 120 38.56 28.68 -44.69
CA LEU A 120 39.02 27.87 -45.82
C LEU A 120 38.56 28.44 -47.17
N THR A 121 37.34 29.01 -47.23
CA THR A 121 36.82 29.68 -48.43
C THR A 121 37.60 30.98 -48.71
N GLU A 122 37.97 31.73 -47.67
CA GLU A 122 38.78 32.95 -47.78
C GLU A 122 40.24 32.66 -48.17
N ALA A 123 40.81 31.54 -47.70
CA ALA A 123 42.18 31.12 -48.01
C ALA A 123 42.37 30.53 -49.43
N VAL A 124 41.29 30.27 -50.18
CA VAL A 124 41.35 29.76 -51.57
C VAL A 124 40.77 30.80 -52.54
N PRO A 125 41.58 31.75 -53.05
CA PRO A 125 41.12 32.85 -53.90
C PRO A 125 40.55 32.41 -55.26
N ALA A 126 40.77 31.16 -55.67
CA ALA A 126 40.39 30.65 -56.99
C ALA A 126 38.91 30.22 -57.11
N VAL A 127 38.10 30.36 -56.06
CA VAL A 127 36.70 29.90 -56.01
C VAL A 127 35.69 31.06 -56.00
N GLY A 128 36.15 32.32 -55.91
CA GLY A 128 35.34 33.51 -55.63
C GLY A 128 34.15 33.85 -56.56
N ASP A 129 33.91 33.09 -57.63
CA ASP A 129 32.81 33.30 -58.59
C ASP A 129 31.82 32.11 -58.70
N ARG A 130 31.86 31.11 -57.81
CA ARG A 130 30.98 29.93 -57.90
C ARG A 130 30.00 29.80 -56.73
N PRO A 131 28.76 30.37 -56.83
CA PRO A 131 27.72 30.27 -55.78
C PRO A 131 27.22 28.85 -55.48
N ARG A 132 27.76 27.82 -56.16
CA ARG A 132 27.47 26.41 -55.88
C ARG A 132 28.39 25.83 -54.80
N VAL A 133 29.57 26.40 -54.59
CA VAL A 133 30.53 25.91 -53.59
C VAL A 133 30.10 26.36 -52.20
N ASP A 134 29.74 27.64 -52.02
CA ASP A 134 29.23 28.15 -50.74
C ASP A 134 28.01 27.38 -50.23
N ARG A 135 27.04 27.05 -51.10
CA ARG A 135 25.89 26.21 -50.71
C ARG A 135 26.23 24.77 -50.37
N ALA A 136 27.22 24.19 -51.05
CA ALA A 136 27.66 22.82 -50.75
C ALA A 136 28.40 22.77 -49.40
N VAL A 137 29.12 23.83 -49.10
CA VAL A 137 29.91 24.04 -47.89
C VAL A 137 28.99 24.32 -46.69
N GLU A 138 28.01 25.21 -46.82
CA GLU A 138 26.93 25.42 -45.82
C GLU A 138 26.12 24.14 -45.57
N GLY A 139 25.91 23.30 -46.59
CA GLY A 139 25.21 22.02 -46.45
C GLY A 139 26.01 20.93 -45.73
N LEU A 140 27.35 21.03 -45.69
CA LEU A 140 28.22 20.05 -45.03
C LEU A 140 28.37 20.32 -43.52
N ALA A 141 28.28 21.58 -43.08
CA ALA A 141 28.40 21.92 -41.67
C ALA A 141 27.38 21.17 -40.78
N PRO A 142 26.07 21.11 -41.10
CA PRO A 142 25.11 20.30 -40.34
C PRO A 142 25.45 18.80 -40.30
N VAL A 143 26.00 18.26 -41.39
CA VAL A 143 26.38 16.84 -41.47
C VAL A 143 27.56 16.54 -40.55
N ILE A 144 28.58 17.39 -40.55
CA ILE A 144 29.76 17.26 -39.69
C ILE A 144 29.37 17.46 -38.22
N THR A 145 28.55 18.47 -37.91
CA THR A 145 28.02 18.71 -36.57
C THR A 145 27.20 17.52 -36.07
N GLN A 146 26.36 16.92 -36.92
CA GLN A 146 25.59 15.74 -36.56
C GLN A 146 26.49 14.52 -36.30
N GLN A 147 27.49 14.27 -37.14
CA GLN A 147 28.45 13.17 -36.91
C GLN A 147 29.27 13.36 -35.64
N ALA A 148 29.70 14.60 -35.36
CA ALA A 148 30.37 14.93 -34.10
C ALA A 148 29.45 14.70 -32.90
N ARG A 149 28.17 15.09 -33.01
CA ARG A 149 27.15 14.87 -31.98
C ARG A 149 26.92 13.39 -31.72
N ASP A 150 26.77 12.59 -32.78
CA ASP A 150 26.54 11.15 -32.68
C ASP A 150 27.76 10.44 -32.06
N PHE A 151 28.98 10.80 -32.46
CA PHE A 151 30.21 10.27 -31.86
C PHE A 151 30.35 10.62 -30.37
N VAL A 152 30.11 11.89 -30.00
CA VAL A 152 30.12 12.32 -28.59
C VAL A 152 29.04 11.58 -27.81
N HIS A 153 27.84 11.48 -28.37
CA HIS A 153 26.72 10.76 -27.75
C HIS A 153 27.07 9.28 -27.52
N GLU A 154 27.59 8.57 -28.52
CA GLU A 154 27.99 7.17 -28.39
C GLU A 154 29.12 6.98 -27.36
N THR A 155 30.09 7.89 -27.34
CA THR A 155 31.19 7.87 -26.37
C THR A 155 30.66 8.06 -24.95
N VAL A 156 29.79 9.05 -24.74
CA VAL A 156 29.14 9.31 -23.44
C VAL A 156 28.25 8.15 -23.06
N LEU A 157 27.46 7.60 -23.97
CA LEU A 157 26.57 6.47 -23.72
C LEU A 157 27.37 5.20 -23.35
N SER A 158 28.50 4.95 -24.01
CA SER A 158 29.42 3.87 -23.66
C SER A 158 29.98 4.04 -22.25
N TYR A 159 30.33 5.26 -21.85
CA TYR A 159 30.78 5.56 -20.49
C TYR A 159 29.64 5.39 -19.48
N VAL A 160 28.45 5.90 -19.75
CA VAL A 160 27.27 5.80 -18.88
C VAL A 160 26.82 4.34 -18.69
N ARG A 161 27.09 3.47 -19.68
CA ARG A 161 26.83 2.01 -19.60
C ARG A 161 27.92 1.21 -18.88
N SER A 162 29.02 1.86 -18.50
CA SER A 162 30.15 1.17 -17.86
C SER A 162 29.91 0.90 -16.37
N ASP A 163 30.57 -0.13 -15.85
CA ASP A 163 30.57 -0.47 -14.42
C ASP A 163 31.12 0.69 -13.57
N GLU A 164 32.07 1.49 -14.12
CA GLU A 164 32.63 2.66 -13.45
C GLU A 164 31.57 3.73 -13.21
N PHE A 165 30.68 3.95 -14.18
CA PHE A 165 29.56 4.88 -14.00
C PHE A 165 28.56 4.38 -12.96
N GLU A 166 28.29 3.08 -12.91
CA GLU A 166 27.43 2.48 -11.87
C GLU A 166 27.99 2.70 -10.47
N ASP A 167 29.29 2.46 -10.26
CA ASP A 167 29.95 2.71 -8.98
C ASP A 167 29.91 4.19 -8.58
N LEU A 168 30.19 5.08 -9.54
CA LEU A 168 30.09 6.53 -9.32
C LEU A 168 28.67 6.96 -8.99
N TRP A 169 27.66 6.40 -9.68
CA TRP A 169 26.26 6.65 -9.41
C TRP A 169 25.88 6.25 -7.98
N LEU A 170 26.27 5.05 -7.53
CA LEU A 170 25.97 4.57 -6.18
C LEU A 170 26.66 5.44 -5.12
N GLN A 171 27.92 5.81 -5.33
CA GLN A 171 28.67 6.68 -4.42
C GLN A 171 28.07 8.08 -4.34
N ALA A 172 27.73 8.68 -5.48
CA ALA A 172 27.11 9.99 -5.56
C ALA A 172 25.74 10.01 -4.84
N ASN A 173 24.90 8.99 -5.08
CA ASN A 173 23.61 8.84 -4.41
C ASN A 173 23.77 8.67 -2.90
N ARG A 174 24.70 7.81 -2.46
CA ARG A 174 24.99 7.61 -1.03
C ARG A 174 25.45 8.90 -0.36
N ALA A 175 26.38 9.63 -0.99
CA ALA A 175 26.89 10.88 -0.45
C ALA A 175 25.81 11.97 -0.38
N ALA A 176 25.00 12.12 -1.44
CA ALA A 176 23.89 13.08 -1.48
C ALA A 176 22.83 12.75 -0.42
N HIS A 177 22.40 11.50 -0.34
CA HIS A 177 21.39 11.06 0.63
C HIS A 177 21.88 11.18 2.08
N THR A 178 23.14 10.83 2.36
CA THR A 178 23.71 10.98 3.71
C THR A 178 23.70 12.45 4.17
N ARG A 179 24.04 13.39 3.29
CA ARG A 179 23.98 14.82 3.59
C ARG A 179 22.54 15.29 3.81
N LEU A 180 21.61 14.81 2.99
CA LEU A 180 20.18 15.11 3.16
C LEU A 180 19.66 14.62 4.52
N VAL A 181 19.97 13.38 4.90
CA VAL A 181 19.58 12.80 6.19
C VAL A 181 20.17 13.58 7.35
N ALA A 182 21.45 13.97 7.28
CA ALA A 182 22.09 14.79 8.31
C ALA A 182 21.35 16.12 8.52
N VAL A 183 20.93 16.79 7.44
CA VAL A 183 20.16 18.03 7.50
C VAL A 183 18.74 17.80 8.04
N LEU A 184 18.07 16.71 7.63
CA LEU A 184 16.71 16.38 8.06
C LEU A 184 16.61 15.89 9.51
N THR A 185 17.67 15.27 10.03
CA THR A 185 17.73 14.76 11.41
C THR A 185 18.37 15.76 12.37
N GLY A 186 18.89 16.89 11.88
CA GLY A 186 19.62 17.87 12.68
C GLY A 186 21.02 17.42 13.11
N HIS A 187 21.46 16.23 12.70
CA HIS A 187 22.81 15.69 12.97
C HIS A 187 23.78 16.13 11.87
N VAL A 188 23.97 17.43 11.72
CA VAL A 188 25.14 17.96 11.01
C VAL A 188 26.36 17.68 11.89
N GLY A 189 27.37 16.99 11.34
CA GLY A 189 28.46 16.33 12.08
C GLY A 189 29.33 17.21 12.99
N PRO A 190 30.35 16.62 13.65
CA PRO A 190 31.12 17.30 14.70
C PRO A 190 31.89 18.50 14.15
N GLU A 191 31.80 19.63 14.86
CA GLU A 191 32.69 20.81 14.87
C GLU A 191 32.50 22.00 13.90
N SER A 192 31.41 22.16 13.15
CA SER A 192 31.19 23.50 12.53
C SER A 192 29.77 23.96 12.29
N VAL A 193 28.76 23.21 12.71
CA VAL A 193 27.36 23.55 12.42
C VAL A 193 26.49 23.25 13.63
N THR A 194 26.30 24.23 14.50
CA THR A 194 25.31 24.16 15.59
C THR A 194 23.93 24.55 15.05
N VAL A 195 22.98 23.63 15.11
CA VAL A 195 21.57 23.91 14.85
C VAL A 195 20.97 24.51 16.13
N ASP A 196 20.73 25.82 16.13
CA ASP A 196 19.93 26.47 17.19
C ASP A 196 18.47 25.98 17.15
N GLU A 197 17.73 26.12 18.26
CA GLU A 197 16.33 25.71 18.46
C GLU A 197 15.36 26.29 17.39
N ASN A 198 15.85 27.24 16.59
CA ASN A 198 15.17 27.88 15.47
C ASN A 198 15.48 27.27 14.08
N GLY A 199 16.23 26.16 13.98
CA GLY A 199 16.45 25.40 12.75
C GLY A 199 17.46 26.03 11.75
N THR A 200 18.47 26.73 12.26
CA THR A 200 19.47 27.39 11.39
C THR A 200 20.72 26.51 11.21
N VAL A 201 21.02 26.14 9.97
CA VAL A 201 22.29 25.49 9.56
C VAL A 201 23.28 26.60 9.22
N SER A 202 24.24 26.89 10.11
CA SER A 202 25.30 27.87 9.89
C SER A 202 26.63 27.19 9.50
N ILE A 203 27.24 27.63 8.41
CA ILE A 203 28.64 27.27 8.10
C ILE A 203 29.53 28.23 8.88
N SER A 204 30.34 27.71 9.80
CA SER A 204 31.27 28.53 10.57
C SER A 204 32.41 29.02 9.67
N LEU A 205 32.37 30.31 9.32
CA LEU A 205 33.38 30.96 8.48
C LEU A 205 34.79 30.88 9.10
N GLY A 206 34.86 30.73 10.44
CA GLY A 206 36.10 30.56 11.18
C GLY A 206 36.95 29.37 10.70
N THR A 207 36.36 28.20 10.46
CA THR A 207 37.11 27.01 10.02
C THR A 207 37.67 27.15 8.60
N ALA A 208 36.94 27.83 7.71
CA ALA A 208 37.43 28.12 6.36
C ALA A 208 38.56 29.16 6.38
N ILE A 209 38.44 30.20 7.22
CA ILE A 209 39.46 31.25 7.38
C ILE A 209 40.73 30.68 8.03
N GLU A 210 40.62 29.78 9.01
CA GLU A 210 41.79 29.11 9.62
C GLU A 210 42.53 28.22 8.62
N ASN A 211 41.81 27.47 7.77
CA ASN A 211 42.43 26.68 6.70
C ASN A 211 43.15 27.55 5.65
N VAL A 212 42.61 28.74 5.34
CA VAL A 212 43.25 29.71 4.44
C VAL A 212 44.45 30.37 5.11
N LYS A 213 44.34 30.72 6.39
CA LYS A 213 45.43 31.27 7.22
C LYS A 213 46.61 30.30 7.29
N ALA A 214 46.38 29.03 7.58
CA ALA A 214 47.41 27.99 7.59
C ALA A 214 48.13 27.89 6.24
N ARG A 215 47.39 27.87 5.12
CA ARG A 215 47.96 27.81 3.76
C ARG A 215 48.72 29.07 3.33
N LEU A 216 48.40 30.23 3.91
CA LEU A 216 49.10 31.49 3.70
C LEU A 216 50.40 31.55 4.52
N LEU A 217 50.36 31.04 5.77
CA LEU A 217 51.55 30.89 6.62
C LEU A 217 52.55 29.90 6.02
N ASP A 218 52.07 28.75 5.53
CA ASP A 218 52.90 27.73 4.85
C ASP A 218 53.59 28.28 3.58
N ARG A 219 53.02 29.32 2.96
CA ARG A 219 53.60 30.01 1.79
C ARG A 219 54.47 31.22 2.15
N GLY A 220 54.74 31.44 3.44
CA GLY A 220 55.64 32.49 3.93
C GLY A 220 54.99 33.86 4.11
N PHE A 221 53.66 33.96 4.03
CA PHE A 221 52.95 35.22 4.24
C PHE A 221 52.67 35.46 5.74
N ALA A 222 53.66 36.00 6.44
CA ALA A 222 53.58 36.26 7.90
C ALA A 222 52.46 37.22 8.32
N PHE A 223 51.90 38.02 7.40
CA PHE A 223 50.75 38.89 7.73
C PHE A 223 49.50 38.07 8.10
N ALA A 224 49.42 36.80 7.71
CA ALA A 224 48.30 35.92 8.05
C ALA A 224 48.17 35.66 9.56
N GLU A 225 49.24 35.82 10.36
CA GLU A 225 49.18 35.74 11.83
C GLU A 225 48.29 36.83 12.43
N LYS A 226 48.19 37.99 11.77
CA LYS A 226 47.40 39.14 12.23
C LYS A 226 45.93 39.05 11.83
N ILE A 227 45.51 38.03 11.09
CA ILE A 227 44.10 37.83 10.74
C ILE A 227 43.38 37.36 12.01
N PRO A 228 42.46 38.18 12.58
CA PRO A 228 41.72 37.80 13.78
C PRO A 228 40.74 36.67 13.46
N ALA A 229 40.49 35.80 14.44
CA ALA A 229 39.47 34.76 14.33
C ALA A 229 38.10 35.44 14.13
N VAL A 230 37.41 35.10 13.04
CA VAL A 230 36.10 35.67 12.70
C VAL A 230 35.02 34.62 13.01
N ASP A 231 34.34 34.80 14.14
CA ASP A 231 33.19 33.99 14.54
C ASP A 231 31.88 34.51 13.92
N LYS A 232 31.89 34.77 12.61
CA LYS A 232 30.66 35.14 11.89
C LYS A 232 30.01 33.89 11.29
N GLN A 233 28.86 33.53 11.85
CA GLN A 233 27.98 32.52 11.29
C GLN A 233 27.14 33.14 10.16
N PHE A 234 27.34 32.69 8.92
CA PHE A 234 26.47 33.08 7.81
C PHE A 234 25.26 32.14 7.79
N VAL A 235 24.07 32.70 8.02
CA VAL A 235 22.81 31.96 7.93
C VAL A 235 22.52 31.70 6.45
N LEU A 236 22.93 30.54 5.95
CA LEU A 236 22.87 30.28 4.50
C LEU A 236 21.42 30.04 4.03
N PHE A 237 20.55 29.43 4.83
CA PHE A 237 19.13 29.24 4.48
C PHE A 237 18.24 29.13 5.73
N ARG A 238 17.25 30.01 5.85
CA ARG A 238 16.18 29.96 6.85
C ARG A 238 14.86 29.77 6.10
N SER A 239 14.51 28.53 5.77
CA SER A 239 13.19 28.22 5.22
C SER A 239 12.32 27.65 6.33
N PRO A 240 11.14 28.23 6.64
CA PRO A 240 10.14 27.62 7.51
C PRO A 240 9.81 26.17 7.14
N GLU A 241 10.01 25.81 5.88
CA GLU A 241 9.79 24.46 5.35
C GLU A 241 10.81 23.44 5.87
N LEU A 242 12.05 23.85 6.21
CA LEU A 242 13.04 22.92 6.76
C LEU A 242 12.65 22.45 8.16
N VAL A 243 12.22 23.38 9.02
CA VAL A 243 11.73 23.05 10.37
C VAL A 243 10.49 22.15 10.27
N ARG A 244 9.62 22.40 9.31
CA ARG A 244 8.43 21.58 9.05
C ARG A 244 8.80 20.17 8.61
N ALA A 245 9.79 20.05 7.72
CA ALA A 245 10.33 18.77 7.26
C ALA A 245 11.02 18.00 8.40
N GLN A 246 11.87 18.65 9.19
CA GLN A 246 12.53 18.05 10.36
C GLN A 246 11.51 17.52 11.37
N ARG A 247 10.46 18.30 11.70
CA ARG A 247 9.36 17.82 12.57
C ARG A 247 8.60 16.65 11.96
N ALA A 248 8.33 16.70 10.65
CA ALA A 248 7.65 15.59 9.97
C ALA A 248 8.49 14.31 9.99
N VAL A 249 9.81 14.43 9.82
CA VAL A 249 10.77 13.33 9.88
C VAL A 249 10.88 12.76 11.30
N ASP A 250 10.97 13.60 12.32
CA ASP A 250 10.97 13.17 13.73
C ASP A 250 9.65 12.48 14.11
N ASN A 251 8.51 13.04 13.71
CA ASN A 251 7.21 12.39 13.90
C ASN A 251 7.11 11.06 13.16
N LEU A 252 7.65 10.97 11.95
CA LEU A 252 7.69 9.73 11.17
C LEU A 252 8.57 8.68 11.85
N ASP A 253 9.75 9.06 12.35
CA ASP A 253 10.65 8.17 13.07
C ASP A 253 9.96 7.59 14.31
N LYS A 254 9.37 8.44 15.15
CA LYS A 254 8.59 8.05 16.33
C LYS A 254 7.38 7.17 15.96
N ALA A 255 6.60 7.58 14.97
CA ALA A 255 5.43 6.83 14.52
C ALA A 255 5.83 5.45 14.00
N SER A 256 6.88 5.35 13.19
CA SER A 256 7.34 4.08 12.65
C SER A 256 7.83 3.09 13.72
N ALA A 257 8.34 3.60 14.84
CA ALA A 257 8.79 2.81 15.98
C ALA A 257 7.60 2.29 16.78
N VAL A 258 6.58 3.13 17.01
CA VAL A 258 5.43 2.83 17.88
C VAL A 258 4.28 2.11 17.14
N LEU A 259 4.00 2.46 15.89
CA LEU A 259 2.88 1.93 15.10
C LEU A 259 2.83 0.40 14.99
N PRO A 260 3.95 -0.33 14.77
CA PRO A 260 3.93 -1.79 14.76
C PRO A 260 3.43 -2.38 16.09
N TRP A 261 3.91 -1.83 17.21
CA TRP A 261 3.51 -2.27 18.54
C TRP A 261 2.04 -1.96 18.83
N VAL A 262 1.56 -0.78 18.42
CA VAL A 262 0.15 -0.40 18.54
C VAL A 262 -0.73 -1.31 17.67
N THR A 263 -0.29 -1.67 16.46
CA THR A 263 -1.01 -2.60 15.59
C THR A 263 -1.11 -4.00 16.22
N ILE A 264 -0.02 -4.50 16.80
CA ILE A 264 0.01 -5.78 17.52
C ILE A 264 -0.88 -5.72 18.76
N ALA A 265 -0.80 -4.64 19.54
CA ALA A 265 -1.62 -4.45 20.73
C ALA A 265 -3.12 -4.38 20.37
N ALA A 266 -3.49 -3.70 19.29
CA ALA A 266 -4.86 -3.68 18.77
C ALA A 266 -5.31 -5.07 18.29
N ALA A 267 -4.45 -5.83 17.61
CA ALA A 267 -4.75 -7.21 17.23
C ALA A 267 -5.02 -8.10 18.46
N LEU A 268 -4.17 -8.00 19.49
CA LEU A 268 -4.35 -8.73 20.76
C LEU A 268 -5.61 -8.28 21.50
N ALA A 269 -5.89 -6.99 21.56
CA ALA A 269 -7.10 -6.45 22.16
C ALA A 269 -8.36 -6.95 21.45
N THR A 270 -8.31 -7.13 20.12
CA THR A 270 -9.41 -7.71 19.33
C THR A 270 -9.70 -9.14 19.78
N ILE A 271 -8.65 -9.92 19.99
CA ILE A 271 -8.74 -11.31 20.44
C ILE A 271 -9.24 -11.38 21.89
N ALA A 272 -8.77 -10.48 22.76
CA ALA A 272 -9.16 -10.42 24.17
C ALA A 272 -10.61 -9.96 24.36
N ALA A 273 -11.10 -9.01 23.55
CA ALA A 273 -12.48 -8.53 23.57
C ALA A 273 -13.49 -9.57 23.05
N ALA A 274 -13.02 -10.60 22.33
CA ALA A 274 -13.87 -11.63 21.77
C ALA A 274 -14.52 -12.50 22.87
N PRO A 275 -15.83 -12.83 22.73
CA PRO A 275 -16.52 -13.75 23.64
C PRO A 275 -15.80 -15.10 23.84
N ALA A 276 -16.04 -15.73 25.00
CA ALA A 276 -15.56 -17.08 25.27
C ALA A 276 -16.05 -18.05 24.16
N GLY A 277 -15.12 -18.75 23.51
CA GLY A 277 -15.40 -19.63 22.37
C GLY A 277 -15.28 -19.00 20.97
N SER A 278 -15.10 -17.68 20.84
CA SER A 278 -14.94 -17.01 19.53
C SER A 278 -13.56 -16.37 19.29
N ARG A 279 -12.59 -16.58 20.19
CA ARG A 279 -11.22 -16.03 20.06
C ARG A 279 -10.53 -16.45 18.76
N ARG A 280 -10.76 -17.69 18.30
CA ARG A 280 -10.25 -18.20 17.02
C ARG A 280 -10.86 -17.49 15.80
N ARG A 281 -12.15 -17.12 15.88
CA ARG A 281 -12.80 -16.31 14.83
C ARG A 281 -12.25 -14.89 14.81
N ALA A 282 -12.00 -14.29 15.98
CA ALA A 282 -11.38 -12.98 16.06
C ALA A 282 -9.97 -12.98 15.44
N LEU A 283 -9.17 -14.02 15.70
CA LEU A 283 -7.86 -14.20 15.06
C LEU A 283 -7.99 -14.31 13.53
N ALA A 284 -8.99 -15.05 13.03
CA ALA A 284 -9.26 -15.15 11.60
C ALA A 284 -9.69 -13.82 10.98
N PHE A 285 -10.53 -13.03 11.66
CA PHE A 285 -10.93 -11.69 11.21
C PHE A 285 -9.76 -10.71 11.22
N VAL A 286 -8.86 -10.79 12.20
CA VAL A 286 -7.62 -9.98 12.22
C VAL A 286 -6.73 -10.32 11.03
N GLY A 287 -6.47 -11.61 10.79
CA GLY A 287 -5.66 -12.05 9.64
C GLY A 287 -6.26 -11.61 8.30
N LEU A 288 -7.59 -11.74 8.16
CA LEU A 288 -8.30 -11.27 6.98
C LEU A 288 -8.24 -9.74 6.83
N ALA A 289 -8.39 -8.99 7.93
CA ALA A 289 -8.33 -7.53 7.92
C ALA A 289 -6.94 -7.01 7.52
N LEU A 290 -5.86 -7.68 7.94
CA LEU A 290 -4.52 -7.41 7.45
C LEU A 290 -4.41 -7.61 5.94
N ALA A 291 -4.89 -8.74 5.43
CA ALA A 291 -4.86 -9.05 3.99
C ALA A 291 -5.68 -8.04 3.17
N VAL A 292 -6.90 -7.72 3.63
CA VAL A 292 -7.78 -6.72 2.97
C VAL A 292 -7.17 -5.33 3.05
N GLY A 293 -6.56 -4.95 4.18
CA GLY A 293 -5.86 -3.67 4.31
C GLY A 293 -4.71 -3.52 3.32
N MET A 294 -3.90 -4.58 3.15
CA MET A 294 -2.84 -4.61 2.14
C MET A 294 -3.39 -4.55 0.72
N LEU A 295 -4.51 -5.20 0.42
CA LEU A 295 -5.17 -5.09 -0.89
C LEU A 295 -5.63 -3.66 -1.19
N ILE A 296 -6.24 -2.98 -0.21
CA ILE A 296 -6.65 -1.57 -0.33
C ILE A 296 -5.44 -0.69 -0.58
N LEU A 297 -4.34 -0.89 0.16
CA LEU A 297 -3.09 -0.14 -0.06
C LEU A 297 -2.53 -0.39 -1.47
N ALA A 298 -2.57 -1.64 -1.98
CA ALA A 298 -2.09 -1.94 -3.32
C ALA A 298 -2.92 -1.21 -4.40
N LEU A 299 -4.25 -1.21 -4.25
CA LEU A 299 -5.14 -0.48 -5.15
C LEU A 299 -4.90 1.03 -5.09
N ALA A 300 -4.69 1.59 -3.89
CA ALA A 300 -4.36 2.98 -3.70
C ALA A 300 -3.05 3.35 -4.42
N LEU A 301 -2.02 2.50 -4.38
CA LEU A 301 -0.75 2.73 -5.08
C LEU A 301 -0.91 2.69 -6.61
N ILE A 302 -1.79 1.83 -7.13
CA ILE A 302 -2.10 1.78 -8.56
C ILE A 302 -2.75 3.10 -9.00
N VAL A 303 -3.77 3.54 -8.26
CA VAL A 303 -4.49 4.79 -8.56
C VAL A 303 -3.57 6.00 -8.42
N ALA A 304 -2.76 6.05 -7.35
CA ALA A 304 -1.79 7.12 -7.13
C ALA A 304 -0.78 7.22 -8.27
N ARG A 305 -0.27 6.09 -8.77
CA ARG A 305 0.62 6.06 -9.93
C ARG A 305 -0.05 6.64 -11.18
N ALA A 306 -1.29 6.24 -11.47
CA ALA A 306 -2.02 6.74 -12.64
C ALA A 306 -2.23 8.26 -12.57
N LEU A 307 -2.71 8.76 -11.43
CA LEU A 307 -2.95 10.19 -11.20
C LEU A 307 -1.67 11.03 -11.22
N TYR A 308 -0.55 10.47 -10.79
CA TYR A 308 0.74 11.17 -10.78
C TYR A 308 1.29 11.33 -12.21
N LEU A 309 1.26 10.25 -13.01
CA LEU A 309 1.73 10.29 -14.40
C LEU A 309 0.90 11.23 -15.28
N GLU A 310 -0.40 11.35 -15.04
CA GLU A 310 -1.28 12.30 -15.76
C GLU A 310 -0.96 13.78 -15.48
N ARG A 311 -0.32 14.09 -14.34
CA ARG A 311 -0.08 15.48 -13.89
C ARG A 311 1.36 15.93 -14.02
N MET A 312 2.25 15.06 -14.48
CA MET A 312 3.67 15.38 -14.57
C MET A 312 3.94 16.20 -15.83
N PRO A 313 4.39 17.46 -15.72
CA PRO A 313 4.71 18.26 -16.90
C PRO A 313 5.93 17.65 -17.60
N ALA A 314 5.85 17.53 -18.93
CA ALA A 314 6.84 16.84 -19.76
C ALA A 314 8.14 17.64 -19.96
N ASP A 315 8.31 18.75 -19.23
CA ASP A 315 9.38 19.74 -19.39
C ASP A 315 10.65 19.41 -18.59
N VAL A 316 10.59 18.54 -17.58
CA VAL A 316 11.74 18.21 -16.70
C VAL A 316 12.26 16.78 -16.88
N LEU A 317 11.39 15.80 -17.17
CA LEU A 317 11.73 14.39 -17.32
C LEU A 317 10.82 13.73 -18.36
N SER A 318 11.35 12.82 -19.18
CA SER A 318 10.52 12.02 -20.09
C SER A 318 9.56 11.12 -19.28
N PRO A 319 8.32 10.89 -19.76
CA PRO A 319 7.34 10.04 -19.08
C PRO A 319 7.85 8.61 -18.80
N ASP A 320 8.74 8.12 -19.66
CA ASP A 320 9.33 6.78 -19.56
C ASP A 320 10.37 6.72 -18.42
N ALA A 321 11.24 7.72 -18.31
CA ALA A 321 12.19 7.83 -17.20
C ALA A 321 11.47 7.98 -15.85
N ALA A 322 10.42 8.80 -15.79
CA ALA A 322 9.60 8.94 -14.59
C ALA A 322 8.93 7.61 -14.20
N THR A 323 8.47 6.85 -15.19
CA THR A 323 7.88 5.53 -14.99
C THR A 323 8.89 4.52 -14.42
N ALA A 324 10.14 4.54 -14.91
CA ALA A 324 11.23 3.70 -14.41
C ALA A 324 11.56 4.02 -12.95
N ILE A 325 11.71 5.31 -12.61
CA ILE A 325 12.03 5.76 -11.25
C ILE A 325 10.93 5.39 -10.27
N ILE A 326 9.67 5.72 -10.57
CA ILE A 326 8.52 5.40 -9.71
C ILE A 326 8.33 3.88 -9.59
N GLY A 327 8.52 3.16 -10.70
CA GLY A 327 8.44 1.71 -10.73
C GLY A 327 9.43 1.08 -9.75
N THR A 328 10.68 1.51 -9.85
CA THR A 328 11.80 1.05 -9.02
C THR A 328 11.60 1.41 -7.55
N ALA A 329 11.24 2.66 -7.26
CA ALA A 329 10.94 3.11 -5.90
C ALA A 329 9.84 2.25 -5.26
N LEU A 330 8.77 1.89 -5.98
CA LEU A 330 7.66 1.14 -5.40
C LEU A 330 7.94 -0.37 -5.20
N VAL A 331 9.03 -0.93 -5.72
CA VAL A 331 9.32 -2.38 -5.62
C VAL A 331 9.40 -2.86 -4.16
N PRO A 332 10.17 -2.24 -3.25
CA PRO A 332 10.27 -2.72 -1.88
C PRO A 332 8.94 -2.58 -1.12
N LEU A 333 8.15 -1.52 -1.42
CA LEU A 333 6.83 -1.32 -0.83
C LEU A 333 5.85 -2.43 -1.25
N ARG A 334 5.81 -2.76 -2.55
CA ARG A 334 4.99 -3.87 -3.07
C ARG A 334 5.40 -5.21 -2.47
N THR A 335 6.70 -5.41 -2.25
CA THR A 335 7.24 -6.64 -1.63
C THR A 335 6.81 -6.75 -0.17
N ALA A 336 6.96 -5.68 0.62
CA ALA A 336 6.51 -5.64 2.00
C ALA A 336 4.99 -5.86 2.12
N LEU A 337 4.20 -5.22 1.26
CA LEU A 337 2.76 -5.38 1.18
C LEU A 337 2.37 -6.84 0.93
N ARG A 338 2.99 -7.50 -0.06
CA ARG A 338 2.77 -8.93 -0.35
C ARG A 338 3.13 -9.80 0.84
N GLY A 339 4.26 -9.54 1.51
CA GLY A 339 4.69 -10.28 2.70
C GLY A 339 3.67 -10.20 3.84
N VAL A 340 3.17 -9.00 4.15
CA VAL A 340 2.15 -8.79 5.20
C VAL A 340 0.80 -9.39 4.81
N ALA A 341 0.41 -9.31 3.53
CA ALA A 341 -0.82 -9.94 3.04
C ALA A 341 -0.77 -11.47 3.18
N VAL A 342 0.36 -12.09 2.82
CA VAL A 342 0.59 -13.54 2.99
C VAL A 342 0.58 -13.93 4.46
N LEU A 343 1.24 -13.16 5.32
CA LEU A 343 1.22 -13.40 6.76
C LEU A 343 -0.20 -13.32 7.34
N GLY A 344 -0.96 -12.28 6.96
CA GLY A 344 -2.35 -12.11 7.38
C GLY A 344 -3.23 -13.29 6.93
N LEU A 345 -3.07 -13.73 5.68
CA LEU A 345 -3.79 -14.88 5.16
C LEU A 345 -3.39 -16.19 5.86
N ALA A 346 -2.10 -16.40 6.13
CA ALA A 346 -1.60 -17.56 6.87
C ALA A 346 -2.15 -17.61 8.30
N ILE A 347 -2.20 -16.46 8.99
CA ILE A 347 -2.83 -16.35 10.31
C ILE A 347 -4.33 -16.68 10.20
N ALA A 348 -5.02 -16.17 9.19
CA ALA A 348 -6.44 -16.44 8.99
C ALA A 348 -6.74 -17.92 8.72
N LEU A 349 -5.93 -18.56 7.86
CA LEU A 349 -5.97 -19.99 7.55
C LEU A 349 -5.69 -20.84 8.79
N GLY A 350 -4.60 -20.56 9.50
CA GLY A 350 -4.20 -21.30 10.70
C GLY A 350 -5.24 -21.18 11.84
N ALA A 351 -5.74 -19.97 12.07
CA ALA A 351 -6.81 -19.72 13.05
C ALA A 351 -8.08 -20.51 12.74
N TYR A 352 -8.39 -20.65 11.46
CA TYR A 352 -9.57 -21.34 11.00
C TYR A 352 -9.43 -22.86 11.05
N LEU A 353 -8.32 -23.40 10.55
CA LEU A 353 -8.05 -24.85 10.57
C LEU A 353 -7.96 -25.40 11.99
N ALA A 354 -7.42 -24.61 12.92
CA ALA A 354 -7.42 -24.95 14.33
C ALA A 354 -8.80 -24.81 15.01
N GLY A 355 -9.83 -24.28 14.36
CA GLY A 355 -11.12 -23.92 14.96
C GLY A 355 -12.22 -24.97 14.82
N ASP A 356 -12.60 -25.64 15.91
CA ASP A 356 -13.73 -26.56 15.92
C ASP A 356 -15.06 -25.78 15.87
N SER A 357 -15.86 -26.04 14.84
CA SER A 357 -16.80 -25.05 14.30
C SER A 357 -18.17 -25.00 15.00
N ALA A 358 -18.23 -24.46 16.23
CA ALA A 358 -19.48 -24.13 16.95
C ALA A 358 -20.27 -22.93 16.35
N SER A 359 -20.13 -22.66 15.04
CA SER A 359 -20.75 -21.52 14.33
C SER A 359 -22.12 -21.83 13.74
N ALA A 360 -22.43 -23.13 13.61
CA ALA A 360 -23.63 -23.61 12.93
C ALA A 360 -24.93 -23.44 13.76
N THR A 361 -24.85 -23.31 15.08
CA THR A 361 -26.01 -23.27 15.97
C THR A 361 -26.53 -21.85 16.25
N ALA A 362 -25.67 -20.83 16.19
CA ALA A 362 -26.03 -19.47 16.55
C ALA A 362 -26.77 -18.71 15.43
N MET A 363 -26.43 -18.97 14.16
CA MET A 363 -27.10 -18.33 13.02
C MET A 363 -28.54 -18.86 12.81
N ARG A 364 -28.80 -20.12 13.20
CA ARG A 364 -30.12 -20.78 13.12
C ARG A 364 -31.22 -20.07 13.91
N ARG A 365 -30.90 -19.38 15.02
CA ARG A 365 -31.94 -18.78 15.89
C ARG A 365 -32.39 -17.39 15.46
N ARG A 366 -31.60 -16.70 14.64
CA ARG A 366 -31.83 -15.28 14.31
C ARG A 366 -32.50 -15.09 12.95
N PHE A 367 -32.33 -16.03 12.04
CA PHE A 367 -32.96 -15.99 10.71
C PHE A 367 -34.34 -16.68 10.67
N GLY A 368 -34.65 -17.57 11.62
CA GLY A 368 -35.96 -18.24 11.72
C GLY A 368 -37.13 -17.31 12.01
N ARG A 369 -36.90 -16.13 12.60
CA ARG A 369 -37.97 -15.18 12.96
C ARG A 369 -38.34 -14.19 11.86
N GLY A 370 -37.50 -14.03 10.84
CA GLY A 370 -37.72 -13.03 9.77
C GLY A 370 -38.43 -13.58 8.53
N MET A 371 -38.45 -14.89 8.31
CA MET A 371 -38.88 -15.47 7.03
C MET A 371 -40.04 -16.45 7.11
N ASP A 372 -40.80 -16.46 8.22
CA ASP A 372 -42.18 -17.00 8.18
C ASP A 372 -43.10 -16.11 7.32
N ALA A 373 -42.74 -14.83 7.11
CA ALA A 373 -43.53 -13.89 6.33
C ALA A 373 -43.43 -14.09 4.79
N VAL A 374 -42.38 -14.73 4.28
CA VAL A 374 -42.13 -14.85 2.82
C VAL A 374 -42.53 -16.24 2.27
N ARG A 375 -42.99 -17.13 3.15
CA ARG A 375 -43.30 -18.54 2.86
C ARG A 375 -44.57 -18.77 2.02
N HIS A 376 -45.38 -17.73 1.78
CA HIS A 376 -46.67 -17.89 1.10
C HIS A 376 -46.64 -17.77 -0.43
N VAL A 377 -45.50 -17.45 -1.06
CA VAL A 377 -45.50 -17.04 -2.49
C VAL A 377 -44.82 -18.02 -3.45
N ARG A 378 -44.12 -19.07 -3.00
CA ARG A 378 -43.40 -19.95 -3.97
C ARG A 378 -43.46 -21.43 -3.58
N GLY A 379 -44.18 -22.19 -4.41
CA GLY A 379 -44.41 -23.63 -4.27
C GLY A 379 -43.14 -24.48 -4.21
N SER A 380 -43.24 -25.54 -3.42
CA SER A 380 -42.19 -26.47 -3.02
C SER A 380 -41.69 -27.32 -4.20
N ARG A 381 -40.49 -27.04 -4.72
CA ARG A 381 -39.76 -27.96 -5.61
C ARG A 381 -38.69 -28.77 -4.86
N PRO A 382 -38.48 -30.05 -5.22
CA PRO A 382 -37.42 -30.90 -4.66
C PRO A 382 -35.99 -30.45 -5.07
N PRO A 383 -35.04 -30.22 -4.13
CA PRO A 383 -33.62 -29.89 -4.44
C PRO A 383 -32.83 -30.99 -5.18
N ASN A 384 -31.89 -30.58 -6.03
CA ASN A 384 -31.06 -31.45 -6.87
C ASN A 384 -29.82 -32.00 -6.12
N ALA A 385 -29.22 -33.11 -6.61
CA ALA A 385 -28.07 -33.79 -5.99
C ALA A 385 -26.82 -32.89 -5.85
N VAL A 386 -26.62 -31.98 -6.81
CA VAL A 386 -25.52 -31.01 -6.83
C VAL A 386 -25.64 -29.99 -5.68
N GLU A 387 -26.85 -29.61 -5.29
CA GLU A 387 -27.11 -28.63 -4.22
C GLU A 387 -26.78 -29.21 -2.83
N ARG A 388 -27.00 -30.52 -2.64
CA ARG A 388 -26.64 -31.25 -1.40
C ARG A 388 -25.12 -31.42 -1.27
N TRP A 389 -24.44 -31.72 -2.37
CA TRP A 389 -22.98 -31.80 -2.39
C TRP A 389 -22.32 -30.43 -2.16
N ALA A 390 -22.82 -29.38 -2.83
CA ALA A 390 -22.35 -28.00 -2.63
C ALA A 390 -22.54 -27.50 -1.20
N PHE A 391 -23.62 -27.90 -0.51
CA PHE A 391 -23.83 -27.57 0.91
C PHE A 391 -22.82 -28.26 1.84
N GLY A 392 -22.44 -29.51 1.54
CA GLY A 392 -21.40 -30.24 2.28
C GLY A 392 -19.99 -29.70 2.03
N ALA A 393 -19.69 -29.33 0.78
CA ALA A 393 -18.39 -28.81 0.37
C ALA A 393 -18.25 -27.28 0.49
N ARG A 394 -19.29 -26.56 0.96
CA ARG A 394 -19.34 -25.08 1.00
C ARG A 394 -18.12 -24.42 1.62
N THR A 395 -17.58 -25.06 2.65
CA THR A 395 -16.40 -24.60 3.35
C THR A 395 -15.21 -24.74 2.41
N ALA A 396 -14.93 -25.95 1.93
CA ALA A 396 -13.86 -26.24 0.97
C ALA A 396 -13.95 -25.39 -0.31
N LEU A 397 -15.14 -25.08 -0.80
CA LEU A 397 -15.34 -24.28 -2.01
C LEU A 397 -15.01 -22.80 -1.79
N ARG A 398 -15.42 -22.24 -0.64
CA ARG A 398 -14.99 -20.88 -0.22
C ARG A 398 -13.47 -20.82 0.00
N TRP A 399 -12.89 -21.86 0.59
CA TRP A 399 -11.43 -21.99 0.76
C TRP A 399 -10.69 -22.07 -0.56
N THR A 400 -11.24 -22.81 -1.52
CA THR A 400 -10.65 -22.97 -2.86
C THR A 400 -10.69 -21.65 -3.62
N ILE A 401 -11.81 -20.91 -3.56
CA ILE A 401 -11.95 -19.61 -4.23
C ILE A 401 -10.99 -18.57 -3.64
N VAL A 402 -10.93 -18.46 -2.30
CA VAL A 402 -10.03 -17.51 -1.62
C VAL A 402 -8.56 -17.92 -1.81
N GLY A 403 -8.26 -19.22 -1.74
CA GLY A 403 -6.92 -19.76 -1.99
C GLY A 403 -6.45 -19.52 -3.41
N ILE A 404 -7.30 -19.74 -4.42
CA ILE A 404 -6.99 -19.47 -5.84
C ILE A 404 -6.81 -17.98 -6.07
N ALA A 405 -7.67 -17.12 -5.53
CA ALA A 405 -7.52 -15.68 -5.64
C ALA A 405 -6.21 -15.18 -5.01
N ALA A 406 -5.83 -15.75 -3.86
CA ALA A 406 -4.56 -15.45 -3.20
C ALA A 406 -3.35 -15.97 -3.99
N LEU A 407 -3.40 -17.22 -4.47
CA LEU A 407 -2.35 -17.81 -5.31
C LEU A 407 -2.14 -17.01 -6.59
N LEU A 408 -3.23 -16.60 -7.25
CA LEU A 408 -3.18 -15.73 -8.42
C LEU A 408 -2.53 -14.38 -8.11
N LEU A 409 -2.82 -13.75 -6.98
CA LEU A 409 -2.19 -12.47 -6.62
C LEU A 409 -0.72 -12.62 -6.20
N VAL A 410 -0.34 -13.75 -5.61
CA VAL A 410 1.02 -14.02 -5.12
C VAL A 410 1.96 -14.43 -6.24
N PHE A 411 1.55 -15.35 -7.11
CA PHE A 411 2.41 -15.90 -8.16
C PHE A 411 2.45 -15.07 -9.44
N TRP A 412 1.57 -14.07 -9.58
CA TRP A 412 1.54 -13.26 -10.79
C TRP A 412 2.63 -12.17 -10.73
N HIS A 413 3.67 -12.37 -11.55
CA HIS A 413 4.87 -11.53 -11.60
C HIS A 413 4.59 -10.10 -12.10
N TYR A 414 3.52 -9.91 -12.90
CA TYR A 414 3.07 -8.62 -13.45
C TYR A 414 1.56 -8.36 -13.32
N PRO A 415 1.01 -8.11 -12.12
CA PRO A 415 -0.40 -7.81 -11.99
C PRO A 415 -0.61 -6.34 -12.36
N THR A 416 -1.10 -6.08 -13.57
CA THR A 416 -1.68 -4.78 -13.92
C THR A 416 -2.88 -4.54 -12.99
N GLY A 417 -3.07 -3.31 -12.52
CA GLY A 417 -4.06 -3.03 -11.47
C GLY A 417 -5.50 -3.44 -11.81
N LEU A 418 -5.81 -3.50 -13.10
CA LEU A 418 -7.08 -3.96 -13.65
C LEU A 418 -7.31 -5.47 -13.41
N VAL A 419 -6.24 -6.29 -13.44
CA VAL A 419 -6.31 -7.74 -13.16
C VAL A 419 -6.59 -8.00 -11.68
N VAL A 420 -6.02 -7.22 -10.77
CA VAL A 420 -6.31 -7.33 -9.33
C VAL A 420 -7.80 -7.08 -9.05
N VAL A 421 -8.38 -6.05 -9.68
CA VAL A 421 -9.81 -5.74 -9.57
C VAL A 421 -10.67 -6.89 -10.10
N TRP A 422 -10.34 -7.47 -11.26
CA TRP A 422 -11.11 -8.61 -11.80
C TRP A 422 -10.94 -9.90 -11.00
N VAL A 423 -9.77 -10.18 -10.44
CA VAL A 423 -9.55 -11.35 -9.58
C VAL A 423 -10.38 -11.22 -8.30
N VAL A 424 -10.43 -10.03 -7.71
CA VAL A 424 -11.26 -9.75 -6.51
C VAL A 424 -12.75 -9.79 -6.84
N LEU A 425 -13.17 -9.17 -7.93
CA LEU A 425 -14.57 -9.19 -8.38
C LEU A 425 -15.03 -10.60 -8.73
N GLY A 426 -14.18 -11.38 -9.41
CA GLY A 426 -14.40 -12.79 -9.73
C GLY A 426 -14.50 -13.66 -8.49
N ALA A 427 -13.63 -13.45 -7.49
CA ALA A 427 -13.71 -14.14 -6.21
C ALA A 427 -15.01 -13.81 -5.45
N LEU A 428 -15.43 -12.54 -5.43
CA LEU A 428 -16.67 -12.09 -4.80
C LEU A 428 -17.91 -12.67 -5.51
N LEU A 429 -17.94 -12.66 -6.84
CA LEU A 429 -19.00 -13.27 -7.63
C LEU A 429 -19.07 -14.78 -7.44
N ALA A 430 -17.92 -15.46 -7.40
CA ALA A 430 -17.86 -16.90 -7.13
C ALA A 430 -18.37 -17.23 -5.71
N LEU A 431 -18.02 -16.43 -4.70
CA LEU A 431 -18.57 -16.58 -3.34
C LEU A 431 -20.09 -16.35 -3.30
N LEU A 432 -20.60 -15.36 -4.04
CA LEU A 432 -22.03 -15.08 -4.14
C LEU A 432 -22.80 -16.23 -4.83
N ALA A 433 -22.25 -16.78 -5.91
CA ALA A 433 -22.83 -17.90 -6.64
C ALA A 433 -22.91 -19.17 -5.77
N VAL A 434 -21.87 -19.42 -4.96
CA VAL A 434 -21.86 -20.51 -3.98
C VAL A 434 -22.95 -20.33 -2.93
N GLU A 435 -23.18 -19.11 -2.44
CA GLU A 435 -24.27 -18.81 -1.49
C GLU A 435 -25.67 -19.11 -2.08
N LEU A 436 -25.86 -18.79 -3.37
CA LEU A 436 -27.12 -18.99 -4.07
C LEU A 436 -27.40 -20.47 -4.37
N LEU A 437 -26.36 -21.27 -4.68
CA LEU A 437 -26.47 -22.71 -4.94
C LEU A 437 -26.74 -23.56 -3.69
N ILE A 438 -26.32 -23.08 -2.52
CA ILE A 438 -26.43 -23.80 -1.23
C ILE A 438 -27.84 -23.67 -0.60
N ARG A 439 -28.61 -22.65 -0.99
CA ARG A 439 -29.94 -22.26 -0.45
C ARG A 439 -31.01 -23.37 -0.42
N PRO A 440 -31.23 -24.18 -1.48
CA PRO A 440 -32.34 -25.14 -1.52
C PRO A 440 -32.07 -26.42 -0.71
N ALA A 441 -30.82 -26.87 -0.58
CA ALA A 441 -30.47 -28.07 0.19
C ALA A 441 -30.69 -27.89 1.71
N VAL A 442 -30.56 -26.67 2.23
CA VAL A 442 -30.80 -26.34 3.65
C VAL A 442 -32.28 -26.47 4.01
N ALA A 443 -33.16 -26.16 3.06
CA ALA A 443 -34.60 -26.14 3.26
C ALA A 443 -35.19 -27.56 3.45
N ARG A 444 -34.63 -28.57 2.76
CA ARG A 444 -35.11 -29.96 2.82
C ARG A 444 -34.72 -30.71 4.09
N GLN A 445 -33.48 -30.56 4.55
CA GLN A 445 -33.02 -31.24 5.78
C GLN A 445 -33.81 -30.78 7.01
N HIS A 446 -34.26 -29.52 7.02
CA HIS A 446 -35.12 -29.02 8.07
C HIS A 446 -36.55 -29.57 7.96
N ALA A 447 -37.10 -29.73 6.75
CA ALA A 447 -38.41 -30.34 6.53
C ALA A 447 -38.44 -31.83 6.93
N GLU A 448 -37.40 -32.60 6.58
CA GLU A 448 -37.26 -34.02 6.93
C GLU A 448 -37.05 -34.25 8.43
N ALA A 449 -36.39 -33.32 9.12
CA ALA A 449 -36.18 -33.39 10.56
C ALA A 449 -37.48 -33.11 11.35
N THR A 450 -38.32 -32.17 10.90
CA THR A 450 -39.66 -31.95 11.49
C THR A 450 -40.61 -33.11 11.20
N ALA A 451 -40.61 -33.64 9.97
CA ALA A 451 -41.48 -34.78 9.63
C ALA A 451 -41.15 -36.05 10.45
N ARG A 452 -39.87 -36.27 10.78
CA ARG A 452 -39.46 -37.36 11.69
C ARG A 452 -39.84 -37.11 13.15
N ALA A 453 -39.86 -35.86 13.59
CA ALA A 453 -40.27 -35.51 14.94
C ALA A 453 -41.79 -35.72 15.12
N ASP A 454 -42.60 -35.30 14.15
CA ASP A 454 -44.05 -35.48 14.16
C ASP A 454 -44.47 -36.96 14.05
N ALA A 455 -43.73 -37.77 13.29
CA ALA A 455 -43.96 -39.22 13.20
C ALA A 455 -43.55 -40.01 14.47
N SER A 456 -42.79 -39.40 15.38
CA SER A 456 -42.33 -40.02 16.64
C SER A 456 -43.16 -39.64 17.87
N ALA A 457 -44.17 -38.77 17.70
CA ALA A 457 -45.13 -38.46 18.75
C ALA A 457 -46.19 -39.58 18.83
N PRO A 458 -46.48 -40.14 20.03
CA PRO A 458 -47.45 -41.23 20.16
C PRO A 458 -48.87 -40.73 19.84
N PRO A 459 -49.74 -41.58 19.25
CA PRO A 459 -51.13 -41.22 19.06
C PRO A 459 -51.79 -41.09 20.44
N GLY A 460 -52.39 -39.91 20.69
CA GLY A 460 -53.08 -39.59 21.93
C GLY A 460 -54.36 -40.38 22.12
#